data_AF-A0A947C6C9-F1
#
_entry.id   AF-A0A947C6C9-F1
#
_cell.length_a   1.000
_cell.length_b   1.000
_cell.length_c   1.000
_cell.angle_alpha   90.00
_cell.angle_beta   90.00
_cell.angle_gamma   90.00
#
_symmetry.space_group_name_H-M   'P 1'
#
loop_
_entity.id
_entity.type
_entity.pdbx_description
1 polymer ?
#
loop_
_entity_poly.entity_id
_entity_poly.type
_entity_poly.pdbx_seq_one_letter_code
_entity_poly.pdbx_strand_id
1 'polypeptide(L)'
;MSVLASLLVRDQVIAVDRVQGAIQDQVMRGGNLDSVLLELGLLRENEMNAYCAAVYGLLPATRDEVMQTAISTIRVLPREFAVRH
;
A
#
# COMPACT_ATOMS: atom_id res chain seq x y z
N MET A 1 0.88 -6.31 -15.75
CA MET A 1 0.01 -6.62 -14.59
C MET A 1 0.84 -6.35 -13.35
N SER A 2 0.37 -5.53 -12.41
CA SER A 2 1.13 -5.16 -11.21
C SER A 2 1.39 -6.39 -10.33
N VAL A 3 2.60 -6.53 -9.78
CA VAL A 3 2.97 -7.61 -8.85
C VAL A 3 2.01 -7.65 -7.65
N LEU A 4 1.60 -6.47 -7.15
CA LEU A 4 0.62 -6.32 -6.07
C LEU A 4 -0.70 -7.02 -6.40
N ALA A 5 -1.25 -6.77 -7.60
CA ALA A 5 -2.50 -7.38 -8.04
C ALA A 5 -2.41 -8.91 -8.10
N SER A 6 -1.28 -9.42 -8.58
CA SER A 6 -1.03 -10.87 -8.63
C SER A 6 -0.97 -11.50 -7.24
N LEU A 7 -0.33 -10.85 -6.26
CA LEU A 7 -0.27 -11.34 -4.88
C LEU A 7 -1.66 -11.37 -4.24
N LEU A 8 -2.42 -10.29 -4.36
CA LEU A 8 -3.76 -10.16 -3.76
C LEU A 8 -4.75 -11.21 -4.29
N VAL A 9 -4.70 -11.49 -5.59
CA VAL A 9 -5.51 -12.54 -6.22
C VAL A 9 -5.03 -13.93 -5.82
N ARG A 10 -3.72 -14.17 -5.85
CA ARG A 10 -3.12 -15.47 -5.50
C ARG A 10 -3.53 -15.88 -4.09
N ASP A 11 -3.48 -14.93 -3.16
CA ASP A 11 -3.76 -15.15 -1.75
C ASP A 11 -5.26 -15.04 -1.41
N GLN A 12 -6.13 -14.88 -2.43
CA GLN A 12 -7.60 -14.82 -2.33
C GLN A 12 -8.13 -13.69 -1.43
N VAL A 13 -7.34 -12.62 -1.24
CA VAL A 13 -7.76 -11.45 -0.47
C VAL A 13 -8.76 -10.61 -1.26
N ILE A 14 -8.58 -10.53 -2.59
CA ILE A 14 -9.53 -9.87 -3.49
C ILE A 14 -9.82 -10.80 -4.67
N ALA A 15 -11.09 -10.89 -5.03
CA ALA A 15 -11.53 -11.59 -6.23
C ALA A 15 -11.02 -10.92 -7.52
N VAL A 16 -10.76 -11.73 -8.55
CA VAL A 16 -10.15 -11.27 -9.82
C VAL A 16 -10.94 -10.16 -10.49
N ASP A 17 -12.26 -10.27 -10.50
CA ASP A 17 -13.20 -9.29 -11.08
C ASP A 17 -13.09 -7.92 -10.40
N ARG A 18 -12.96 -7.91 -9.07
CA ARG A 18 -12.79 -6.68 -8.28
C ARG A 18 -11.43 -6.02 -8.55
N VAL A 19 -10.37 -6.81 -8.68
CA VAL A 19 -9.04 -6.30 -9.06
C VAL A 19 -9.05 -5.73 -10.49
N GLN A 20 -9.74 -6.39 -11.43
CA GLN A 20 -9.90 -5.88 -12.79
C GLN A 20 -10.64 -4.53 -12.81
N GLY A 21 -11.72 -4.40 -12.03
CA GLY A 21 -12.42 -3.13 -11.86
C GLY A 21 -11.52 -2.03 -11.30
N ALA A 22 -10.75 -2.32 -10.25
CA ALA A 22 -9.80 -1.36 -9.68
C ALA A 22 -8.71 -0.92 -10.68
N ILE A 23 -8.21 -1.83 -11.52
CA ILE A 23 -7.25 -1.50 -12.58
C ILE A 23 -7.90 -0.57 -13.63
N GLN A 24 -9.16 -0.81 -14.01
CA GLN A 24 -9.86 0.07 -14.95
C GLN A 24 -10.04 1.47 -14.37
N ASP A 25 -10.46 1.57 -13.10
CA ASP A 25 -10.58 2.86 -12.40
C ASP A 25 -9.24 3.58 -12.29
N GLN A 26 -8.16 2.86 -11.98
CA GLN A 26 -6.81 3.40 -11.94
C GLN A 26 -6.35 3.92 -13.30
N VAL A 27 -6.65 3.21 -14.39
CA VAL A 27 -6.31 3.66 -15.76
C VAL A 27 -7.07 4.94 -16.13
N MET A 28 -8.34 5.06 -15.71
CA MET A 28 -9.15 6.24 -16.01
C MET A 28 -8.76 7.47 -15.17
N ARG A 29 -8.48 7.29 -13.88
CA ARG A 29 -8.17 8.39 -12.95
C ARG A 29 -6.68 8.73 -12.90
N GLY A 30 -5.82 7.80 -13.31
CA GLY A 30 -4.39 7.86 -13.04
C GLY A 30 -4.05 7.50 -11.60
N GLY A 31 -2.77 7.59 -11.25
CA GLY A 31 -2.27 7.27 -9.91
C GLY A 31 -1.92 5.78 -9.73
N ASN A 32 -1.77 5.39 -8.47
CA ASN A 32 -1.31 4.06 -8.09
C ASN A 32 -2.48 3.13 -7.76
N LEU A 33 -2.30 1.84 -8.05
CA LEU A 33 -3.34 0.83 -7.82
C LEU A 33 -3.63 0.62 -6.33
N ASP A 34 -2.62 0.72 -5.46
CA ASP A 34 -2.78 0.62 -4.01
C ASP A 34 -3.73 1.71 -3.45
N SER A 35 -3.58 2.96 -3.89
CA SER A 35 -4.48 4.05 -3.51
C SER A 35 -5.93 3.76 -3.95
N VAL A 36 -6.12 3.33 -5.19
CA VAL A 36 -7.45 2.99 -5.72
C VAL A 36 -8.09 1.84 -4.95
N LEU A 37 -7.33 0.80 -4.62
CA LEU A 37 -7.83 -0.34 -3.83
C LEU A 37 -8.27 0.09 -2.41
N LEU A 38 -7.55 1.01 -1.78
CA LEU A 38 -7.91 1.57 -0.47
C LEU A 38 -9.16 2.46 -0.57
N GLU A 39 -9.22 3.35 -1.56
CA GLU A 39 -10.37 4.24 -1.79
C GLU A 39 -11.67 3.47 -2.06
N LEU A 40 -11.58 2.35 -2.79
CA LEU A 40 -12.70 1.44 -3.03
C LEU A 40 -13.06 0.56 -1.82
N GLY A 41 -12.30 0.65 -0.72
CA GLY A 41 -12.51 -0.12 0.50
C GLY A 41 -12.28 -1.62 0.31
N LEU A 42 -11.49 -2.02 -0.70
CA LEU A 42 -11.23 -3.43 -1.01
C LEU A 42 -10.17 -4.06 -0.10
N LEU A 43 -9.37 -3.24 0.58
CA LEU A 43 -8.35 -3.63 1.55
C LEU A 43 -8.34 -2.63 2.72
N ARG A 44 -7.94 -3.10 3.89
CA ARG A 44 -7.55 -2.20 5.00
C ARG A 44 -6.10 -1.76 4.84
N GLU A 45 -5.75 -0.60 5.39
CA GLU A 45 -4.38 -0.06 5.33
C GLU A 45 -3.33 -1.02 5.89
N ASN A 46 -3.63 -1.70 6.99
CA ASN A 46 -2.72 -2.68 7.59
C ASN A 46 -2.47 -3.89 6.67
N GLU A 47 -3.49 -4.31 5.91
CA GLU A 47 -3.35 -5.40 4.93
C GLU A 47 -2.55 -4.91 3.73
N MET A 48 -2.83 -3.70 3.24
CA MET A 48 -2.08 -3.07 2.16
C MET A 48 -0.59 -2.96 2.51
N ASN A 49 -0.24 -2.53 3.72
CA ASN A 49 1.14 -2.45 4.20
C ASN A 49 1.88 -3.79 4.08
N ALA A 50 1.23 -4.90 4.48
CA ALA A 50 1.80 -6.24 4.35
C ALA A 50 2.10 -6.62 2.89
N TYR A 51 1.17 -6.34 1.98
CA TYR A 51 1.36 -6.63 0.56
C TYR A 51 2.37 -5.71 -0.11
N CYS A 52 2.39 -4.42 0.22
CA CYS A 52 3.41 -3.49 -0.27
C CYS A 52 4.81 -3.92 0.16
N ALA A 53 4.99 -4.29 1.44
CA ALA A 53 6.27 -4.81 1.93
C ALA A 53 6.70 -6.07 1.16
N ALA A 54 5.78 -7.01 0.93
CA ALA A 54 6.04 -8.23 0.18
C ALA A 54 6.47 -7.94 -1.28
N VAL A 55 5.87 -6.96 -1.96
CA VAL A 55 6.26 -6.55 -3.32
C VAL A 55 7.71 -6.08 -3.38
N TYR A 56 8.19 -5.39 -2.34
CA TYR A 56 9.56 -4.88 -2.26
C TYR A 56 10.55 -5.83 -1.56
N GLY A 57 10.11 -7.00 -1.12
CA GLY A 57 10.95 -7.95 -0.36
C GLY A 57 11.36 -7.40 1.02
N LEU A 58 10.52 -6.56 1.61
CA LEU A 58 10.72 -5.96 2.94
C LEU A 58 9.79 -6.60 3.98
N LEU A 59 10.06 -6.32 5.25
CA LEU A 59 9.12 -6.61 6.34
C LEU A 59 8.16 -5.42 6.49
N PRO A 60 6.85 -5.67 6.69
CA PRO A 60 5.90 -4.59 6.91
C PRO A 60 6.16 -3.93 8.26
N ALA A 61 6.17 -2.60 8.26
CA ALA A 61 6.30 -1.83 9.49
C ALA A 61 5.07 -2.03 10.36
N THR A 62 5.26 -2.43 11.61
CA THR A 62 4.17 -2.56 12.58
C THR A 62 3.75 -1.20 13.12
N ARG A 63 2.53 -1.11 13.64
CA ARG A 63 2.04 0.11 14.28
C ARG A 63 2.95 0.56 15.43
N ASP A 64 3.43 -0.39 16.24
CA ASP A 64 4.28 -0.07 17.39
C ASP A 64 5.64 0.45 16.95
N GLU A 65 6.27 -0.14 15.93
CA GLU A 65 7.52 0.38 15.37
C GLU A 65 7.36 1.82 14.88
N VAL A 66 6.26 2.13 14.19
CA VAL A 66 5.97 3.50 13.73
C VAL A 66 5.73 4.46 14.90
N MET A 67 4.87 4.07 15.86
CA MET A 67 4.45 4.95 16.96
C MET A 67 5.51 5.13 18.04
N GLN A 68 6.43 4.19 18.19
CA GLN A 68 7.51 4.23 19.19
C GLN A 68 8.86 4.62 18.58
N THR A 69 8.88 5.06 17.32
CA THR A 69 10.12 5.52 16.67
C THR A 69 10.72 6.71 17.45
N ALA A 70 12.02 6.60 17.75
CA ALA A 70 12.72 7.66 18.47
C ALA A 70 12.70 8.98 17.70
N ILE A 71 12.46 10.10 18.41
CA ILE A 71 12.38 11.43 17.81
C ILE A 71 13.67 11.82 17.07
N SER A 72 14.83 11.32 17.52
CA SER A 72 16.11 11.52 16.86
C SER A 72 16.13 10.93 15.45
N THR A 73 15.49 9.78 15.24
CA THR A 73 15.36 9.13 13.93
C THR A 73 14.44 9.92 13.01
N ILE A 74 13.30 10.41 13.53
CA ILE A 74 12.35 11.23 12.76
C ILE A 74 13.04 12.51 12.24
N ARG A 75 13.89 13.13 13.07
CA ARG A 75 14.61 14.36 12.72
C ARG A 75 15.65 14.21 11.60
N VAL A 76 15.98 12.99 11.20
CA VAL A 76 16.89 12.75 10.07
C VAL A 76 16.24 13.17 8.75
N LEU A 77 14.90 13.12 8.66
CA LEU A 77 14.16 13.49 7.45
C LEU A 77 13.53 14.89 7.59
N PRO A 78 13.79 15.83 6.66
CA PRO A 78 13.12 17.13 6.66
C PRO A 78 11.61 16.99 6.53
N ARG A 79 10.86 17.77 7.33
CA ARG A 79 9.38 17.72 7.37
C ARG A 79 8.73 17.91 6.00
N GLU A 80 9.25 18.83 5.20
CA GLU A 80 8.72 19.13 3.87
C GLU A 80 8.75 17.92 2.94
N PHE A 81 9.79 17.09 3.08
CA PHE A 81 9.91 15.85 2.32
C PHE A 81 8.94 14.79 2.85
N ALA A 82 8.85 14.64 4.18
CA ALA A 82 7.96 13.69 4.84
C ALA A 82 6.45 13.97 4.61
N VAL A 83 6.05 15.21 4.34
CA VAL A 83 4.65 15.57 4.05
C VAL A 83 4.28 15.32 2.58
N ARG A 84 5.28 15.33 1.69
CA ARG A 84 5.06 15.19 0.24
C ARG A 84 4.96 13.73 -0.20
N HIS A 85 5.66 12.82 0.48
CA HIS A 85 5.81 11.41 0.14
C HIS A 85 5.19 10.54 1.21
#